data_AF-R5AVB6-F1
#
_entry.id   AF-R5AVB6-F1
#
_cell.length_a   1.000
_cell.length_b   1.000
_cell.length_c   1.000
_cell.angle_alpha   90.00
_cell.angle_beta   90.00
_cell.angle_gamma   90.00
#
_symmetry.space_group_name_H-M   'P 1'
#
loop_
_entity.id
_entity.type
_entity.pdbx_description
1 polymer ?
#
loop_
_entity_poly.entity_id
_entity_poly.type
_entity_poly.pdbx_seq_one_letter_code
_entity_poly.pdbx_strand_id
1 'polypeptide(L)'
;MINKATIENTYNKFNKRPASPDELNLGVLFGDVFENHGLKLDEKYLTINSVDPASPFHRIPLRNICEIVEFADHVAVVLPASMIIMQKDSPDVFINIKTRPASLEERLRGMFHSLKLMAGML
;
A
#
# COMPACT_ATOMS: atom_id res chain seq x y z
N MET A 1 -1.52 -15.57 -5.89
CA MET A 1 -0.11 -15.43 -5.46
C MET A 1 0.32 -13.98 -5.62
N ILE A 2 0.96 -13.39 -4.62
CA ILE A 2 1.41 -12.00 -4.67
C ILE A 2 2.84 -11.92 -5.24
N ASN A 3 3.07 -11.02 -6.19
CA ASN A 3 4.38 -10.73 -6.76
C ASN A 3 4.44 -9.27 -7.24
N LYS A 4 5.59 -8.82 -7.74
CA LYS A 4 5.78 -7.43 -8.20
C LYS A 4 4.76 -6.99 -9.26
N ALA A 5 4.51 -7.82 -10.28
CA ALA A 5 3.56 -7.49 -11.34
C ALA A 5 2.12 -7.42 -10.81
N THR A 6 1.73 -8.31 -9.90
CA THR A 6 0.41 -8.28 -9.26
C THR A 6 0.23 -7.05 -8.37
N ILE A 7 1.27 -6.65 -7.63
CA ILE A 7 1.26 -5.41 -6.82
C ILE A 7 1.06 -4.18 -7.72
N GLU A 8 1.85 -4.06 -8.79
CA GLU A 8 1.75 -2.96 -9.75
C GLU A 8 0.37 -2.90 -10.42
N ASN A 9 -0.16 -4.04 -10.86
CA ASN A 9 -1.50 -4.11 -11.44
C ASN A 9 -2.59 -3.73 -10.43
N THR A 10 -2.46 -4.14 -9.17
CA THR A 10 -3.39 -3.79 -8.10
C THR A 10 -3.39 -2.29 -7.86
N TYR A 11 -2.21 -1.66 -7.80
CA TYR A 11 -2.11 -0.21 -7.69
C TYR A 11 -2.70 0.56 -8.86
N ASN A 12 -2.54 0.05 -10.08
CA ASN A 12 -3.09 0.68 -11.28
C ASN A 12 -4.62 0.56 -11.31
N LYS A 13 -5.15 -0.60 -10.91
CA LYS A 13 -6.59 -0.87 -10.83
C LYS A 13 -7.26 -0.03 -9.73
N PHE A 14 -6.67 0.02 -8.55
CA PHE A 14 -7.21 0.72 -7.37
C PHE A 14 -6.42 2.00 -7.09
N ASN A 15 -6.35 2.87 -8.11
CA ASN A 15 -5.62 4.13 -8.04
C ASN A 15 -6.45 5.30 -7.46
N LYS A 16 -7.73 5.07 -7.16
CA LYS A 16 -8.67 6.02 -6.59
C LYS A 16 -9.36 5.40 -5.39
N ARG A 17 -9.76 6.26 -4.45
CA ARG A 17 -10.57 5.88 -3.30
C ARG A 17 -12.03 5.75 -3.72
N PRO A 18 -12.80 4.86 -3.08
CA PRO A 18 -14.25 4.80 -3.28
C PRO A 18 -14.91 6.10 -2.80
N ALA A 19 -16.18 6.30 -3.18
CA ALA A 19 -16.93 7.49 -2.78
C ALA A 19 -17.27 7.46 -1.28
N SER A 20 -17.53 6.26 -0.75
CA SER A 20 -17.76 5.98 0.68
C SER A 20 -16.96 4.76 1.12
N PRO A 21 -16.50 4.70 2.39
CA PRO A 21 -15.99 3.47 2.99
C PRO A 21 -16.91 2.26 2.88
N ASP A 22 -18.23 2.46 2.73
CA ASP A 22 -19.21 1.38 2.63
C ASP A 22 -19.09 0.55 1.33
N GLU A 23 -18.38 1.08 0.33
CA GLU A 23 -18.08 0.38 -0.92
C GLU A 23 -16.86 -0.56 -0.78
N LEU A 24 -16.11 -0.48 0.33
CA LEU A 24 -14.96 -1.33 0.57
C LEU A 24 -15.40 -2.77 0.80
N ASN A 25 -14.64 -3.72 0.27
CA ASN A 25 -14.85 -5.14 0.54
C ASN A 25 -14.31 -5.56 1.93
N LEU A 26 -14.87 -4.98 3.00
CA LEU A 26 -14.48 -5.24 4.38
C LEU A 26 -14.68 -6.72 4.78
N GLY A 27 -15.60 -7.41 4.10
CA GLY A 27 -15.89 -8.84 4.29
C GLY A 27 -14.64 -9.73 4.26
N VAL A 28 -13.67 -9.39 3.40
CA VAL A 28 -12.41 -10.12 3.23
C VAL A 28 -11.56 -10.14 4.51
N LEU A 29 -11.72 -9.14 5.39
CA LEU A 29 -10.92 -9.05 6.62
C LEU A 29 -11.35 -10.02 7.71
N PHE A 30 -12.55 -10.61 7.62
CA PHE A 30 -13.11 -11.45 8.69
C PHE A 30 -12.76 -12.96 8.57
N GLY A 31 -11.82 -13.31 7.70
CA GLY A 31 -11.25 -14.67 7.60
C GLY A 31 -10.02 -14.86 8.49
N ASP A 32 -9.08 -15.71 8.04
CA ASP A 32 -7.87 -16.08 8.80
C ASP A 32 -7.04 -14.86 9.26
N VAL A 33 -7.02 -13.81 8.44
CA VAL A 33 -6.28 -12.57 8.75
C VAL A 33 -6.85 -11.80 9.93
N PHE A 34 -8.14 -11.98 10.28
CA PHE A 34 -8.78 -11.27 11.38
C PHE A 34 -8.09 -11.61 12.70
N GLU A 35 -7.94 -12.90 12.97
CA GLU A 35 -7.38 -13.41 14.21
C GLU A 35 -5.85 -13.30 14.20
N ASN A 36 -5.20 -13.71 13.10
CA ASN A 36 -3.74 -13.76 13.01
C ASN A 36 -3.08 -12.38 13.13
N HIS A 37 -3.76 -11.32 12.69
CA HIS A 37 -3.26 -9.94 12.81
C HIS A 37 -3.93 -9.14 13.93
N GLY A 38 -4.84 -9.76 14.68
CA GLY A 38 -5.63 -9.11 15.72
C GLY A 38 -6.36 -7.88 15.20
N LEU A 39 -7.04 -8.00 14.06
CA LEU A 39 -7.70 -6.86 13.43
C LEU A 39 -8.80 -6.28 14.32
N LYS A 40 -8.89 -4.96 14.37
CA LYS A 40 -10.03 -4.26 14.97
C LYS A 40 -10.59 -3.28 13.95
N LEU A 41 -11.87 -3.43 13.64
CA LEU A 41 -12.58 -2.56 12.72
C LEU A 41 -13.62 -1.75 13.49
N ASP A 42 -13.52 -0.43 13.39
CA ASP A 42 -14.53 0.51 13.85
C ASP A 42 -15.09 1.31 12.66
N GLU A 43 -16.06 2.20 12.90
CA GLU A 43 -16.72 3.00 11.85
C GLU A 43 -15.76 3.87 11.01
N LYS A 44 -14.57 4.19 11.54
CA LYS A 44 -13.64 5.15 10.94
C LYS A 44 -12.27 4.55 10.66
N TYR A 45 -11.87 3.49 11.36
CA TYR A 45 -10.51 2.97 11.35
C TYR A 45 -10.46 1.44 11.28
N LEU A 46 -9.46 0.97 10.55
CA LEU A 46 -8.91 -0.37 10.64
C LEU A 46 -7.63 -0.31 11.49
N THR A 47 -7.57 -1.12 12.55
CA THR A 47 -6.37 -1.31 13.39
C THR A 47 -5.80 -2.71 13.14
N ILE A 48 -4.49 -2.81 12.97
CA ILE A 48 -3.74 -4.05 12.67
C ILE A 48 -2.73 -4.28 13.80
N ASN A 49 -3.04 -5.16 14.75
CA ASN A 49 -2.24 -5.32 15.98
C ASN A 49 -0.92 -6.09 15.79
N SER A 50 -0.77 -6.79 14.67
CA SER A 50 0.54 -7.35 14.26
C SER A 50 1.51 -6.32 13.69
N VAL A 51 1.08 -5.06 13.54
CA VAL A 51 1.94 -3.93 13.17
C VAL A 51 2.29 -3.13 14.43
N ASP A 52 3.57 -2.75 14.56
CA ASP A 52 4.08 -1.93 15.67
C ASP A 52 3.19 -0.69 15.90
N PRO A 53 2.71 -0.42 17.13
CA PRO A 53 1.86 0.75 17.43
C PRO A 53 2.45 2.11 17.08
N ALA A 54 3.78 2.25 17.01
CA ALA A 54 4.46 3.46 16.57
C ALA A 54 4.46 3.63 15.04
N SER A 55 4.15 2.56 14.29
CA SER A 55 4.06 2.59 12.84
C SER A 55 2.81 3.35 12.37
N PRO A 56 2.91 4.17 11.30
CA PRO A 56 1.72 4.79 10.70
C PRO A 56 0.77 3.75 10.06
N PHE A 57 1.20 2.50 9.89
CA PHE A 57 0.40 1.41 9.34
C PHE A 57 -0.38 0.62 10.40
N HIS A 58 -0.19 0.92 11.69
CA HIS A 58 -0.93 0.27 12.77
C HIS A 58 -2.42 0.62 12.76
N ARG A 59 -2.76 1.88 12.45
CA ARG A 59 -4.13 2.37 12.47
C ARG A 59 -4.43 3.22 11.24
N ILE A 60 -5.28 2.70 10.37
CA ILE A 60 -5.59 3.27 9.05
C ILE A 60 -7.02 3.81 9.04
N PRO A 61 -7.25 5.08 8.69
CA PRO A 61 -8.60 5.58 8.43
C PRO A 61 -9.21 4.87 7.22
N LEU A 62 -10.44 4.37 7.31
CA LEU A 62 -11.12 3.69 6.21
C LEU A 62 -11.25 4.59 4.96
N ARG A 63 -11.45 5.89 5.16
CA ARG A 63 -11.46 6.92 4.09
C ARG A 63 -10.15 7.04 3.28
N ASN A 64 -9.07 6.43 3.76
CA ASN A 64 -7.78 6.40 3.08
C ASN A 64 -7.55 5.10 2.32
N ILE A 65 -8.37 4.07 2.54
CA ILE A 65 -8.26 2.79 1.85
C ILE A 65 -8.84 2.93 0.44
N CYS A 66 -8.09 2.47 -0.57
CA CYS A 66 -8.57 2.39 -1.94
C CYS A 66 -9.36 1.10 -2.17
N GLU A 67 -8.88 -0.03 -1.66
CA GLU A 67 -9.54 -1.34 -1.76
C GLU A 67 -8.93 -2.33 -0.75
N ILE A 68 -9.65 -3.41 -0.44
CA ILE A 68 -9.14 -4.60 0.23
C ILE A 68 -9.21 -5.78 -0.73
N VAL A 69 -8.07 -6.42 -0.98
CA VAL A 69 -7.94 -7.46 -2.01
C VAL A 69 -7.50 -8.77 -1.38
N GLU A 70 -8.25 -9.83 -1.67
CA GLU A 70 -7.85 -11.18 -1.31
C GLU A 70 -6.94 -11.80 -2.39
N PHE A 71 -5.84 -12.39 -1.94
CA PHE A 71 -4.99 -13.28 -2.72
C PHE A 71 -5.04 -14.69 -2.12
N ALA A 72 -4.38 -15.66 -2.77
CA ALA A 72 -4.33 -17.05 -2.30
C ALA A 72 -3.94 -17.15 -0.81
N ASP A 73 -2.75 -16.66 -0.47
CA ASP A 73 -2.17 -16.81 0.88
C ASP A 73 -2.09 -15.47 1.65
N HIS A 74 -2.65 -14.40 1.07
CA HIS A 74 -2.52 -13.05 1.63
C HIS A 74 -3.81 -12.26 1.48
N VAL A 75 -3.99 -11.26 2.35
CA VAL A 75 -4.97 -10.18 2.17
C VAL A 75 -4.20 -8.87 2.11
N ALA A 76 -4.55 -7.99 1.17
CA ALA A 76 -3.89 -6.69 1.04
C ALA A 76 -4.86 -5.54 1.27
N VAL A 77 -4.46 -4.58 2.11
CA VAL A 77 -5.10 -3.27 2.23
C VAL A 77 -4.36 -2.30 1.32
N VAL A 78 -5.03 -1.81 0.28
CA VAL A 78 -4.46 -0.92 -0.72
C VAL A 78 -4.65 0.52 -0.29
N LEU A 79 -3.56 1.28 -0.21
CA LEU A 79 -3.53 2.71 0.10
C LEU A 79 -3.05 3.50 -1.14
N PRO A 80 -3.18 4.85 -1.16
CA PRO A 80 -2.81 5.65 -2.32
C PRO A 80 -1.34 5.52 -2.72
N ALA A 81 -0.45 5.36 -1.73
CA ALA A 81 1.00 5.34 -1.91
C ALA A 81 1.68 4.06 -1.35
N SER A 82 0.90 3.15 -0.79
CA SER A 82 1.43 1.93 -0.17
C SER A 82 0.39 0.82 -0.16
N MET A 83 0.82 -0.39 0.19
CA MET A 83 -0.03 -1.56 0.33
C MET A 83 0.45 -2.32 1.56
N ILE A 84 -0.49 -2.62 2.46
CA ILE A 84 -0.25 -3.46 3.63
C ILE A 84 -0.65 -4.87 3.24
N ILE A 85 0.29 -5.80 3.26
CA ILE A 85 0.09 -7.19 2.82
C ILE A 85 0.20 -8.08 4.05
N MET A 86 -0.87 -8.78 4.37
CA MET A 86 -1.06 -9.62 5.54
C MET A 86 -1.07 -11.09 5.12
N GLN A 87 -0.30 -11.95 5.78
CA GLN A 87 -0.34 -13.40 5.53
C GLN A 87 -1.56 -14.05 6.17
N LYS A 88 -2.15 -15.05 5.51
CA LYS A 88 -3.31 -15.76 6.07
C LYS A 88 -2.93 -16.74 7.18
N ASP A 89 -1.70 -17.26 7.20
CA ASP A 89 -1.25 -18.34 8.06
C ASP A 89 -0.23 -17.91 9.14
N SER A 90 0.15 -16.63 9.16
CA SER A 90 1.12 -16.08 10.11
C SER A 90 0.80 -14.61 10.44
N PRO A 91 1.34 -14.06 11.54
CA PRO A 91 1.17 -12.65 11.87
C PRO A 91 2.05 -11.70 11.03
N ASP A 92 2.81 -12.22 10.04
CA ASP A 92 3.75 -11.42 9.26
C ASP A 92 3.05 -10.41 8.34
N VAL A 93 3.55 -9.18 8.37
CA VAL A 93 3.04 -8.07 7.58
C VAL A 93 4.14 -7.48 6.71
N PHE A 94 3.87 -7.37 5.41
CA PHE A 94 4.76 -6.73 4.45
C PHE A 94 4.18 -5.39 4.01
N ILE A 95 4.98 -4.33 4.14
CA ILE A 95 4.61 -3.01 3.65
C ILE A 95 5.31 -2.78 2.32
N ASN A 96 4.51 -2.72 1.25
CA ASN A 96 5.00 -2.25 -0.03
C ASN A 96 4.73 -0.74 -0.16
N ILE A 97 5.77 0.06 -0.42
CA ILE A 97 5.62 1.49 -0.69
C ILE A 97 5.83 1.70 -2.19
N LYS A 98 4.92 2.45 -2.83
CA LYS A 98 5.10 2.83 -4.23
C LYS A 98 6.39 3.64 -4.36
N THR A 99 7.39 3.08 -5.02
CA THR A 99 8.49 3.87 -5.55
C THR A 99 7.91 4.74 -6.66
N ARG A 100 7.87 6.05 -6.43
CA ARG A 100 7.55 6.98 -7.53
C ARG A 100 8.64 6.80 -8.58
N PRO A 101 8.32 6.43 -9.83
CA PRO A 101 9.29 6.59 -10.89
C PRO A 101 9.64 8.09 -10.94
N ALA A 102 10.93 8.41 -11.03
CA ALA A 102 11.37 9.79 -11.23
C ALA A 102 10.53 10.39 -12.35
N SER A 103 9.83 11.48 -12.04
CA SER A 103 9.03 12.20 -13.02
C SER A 103 9.89 12.54 -14.24
N LEU A 104 9.28 12.66 -15.43
CA LEU A 104 10.02 13.06 -16.64
C LEU A 104 10.80 14.37 -16.40
N GLU A 105 10.26 15.27 -15.58
CA GLU A 105 10.93 16.50 -15.16
C GLU A 105 12.14 16.27 -14.25
N GLU A 106 12.09 15.33 -13.30
CA GLU A 106 13.24 14.94 -12.48
C GLU A 106 14.32 14.28 -13.32
N ARG A 107 13.94 13.46 -14.32
CA ARG A 107 14.86 12.86 -15.28
C ARG A 107 15.53 13.92 -16.16
N LEU A 108 14.77 14.91 -16.66
CA LEU A 108 15.29 16.03 -17.44
C LEU A 108 16.21 16.92 -16.61
N ARG A 109 15.82 17.30 -15.38
CA ARG A 109 16.67 18.08 -14.47
C ARG A 109 17.98 17.36 -14.17
N GLY A 110 17.97 16.04 -14.01
CA GLY A 110 19.18 15.22 -13.86
C GLY A 110 20.12 15.32 -15.06
N MET A 111 19.59 15.27 -16.29
CA MET A 111 20.38 15.47 -17.51
C MET A 111 20.97 16.88 -17.61
N PHE A 112 20.19 17.93 -17.35
CA PHE A 112 20.69 19.31 -17.40
C PHE A 112 21.75 19.60 -16.32
N HIS A 113 21.63 18.99 -15.13
CA HIS A 113 22.64 19.09 -14.08
C HIS A 113 23.95 18.39 -14.50
N SER A 114 23.86 17.20 -15.10
CA SER A 114 25.03 16.47 -15.61
C SER A 114 25.74 17.21 -16.75
N LEU A 115 24.99 17.79 -17.70
CA LEU A 115 25.58 18.61 -18.76
C LEU A 115 26.29 19.87 -18.22
N LYS A 116 25.72 20.52 -17.20
CA LYS A 116 26.31 21.72 -16.60
C LYS A 116 27.62 21.43 -15.87
N LEU A 117 27.74 20.25 -15.24
CA LEU A 117 28.98 19.78 -14.63
C LEU A 117 30.06 19.47 -15.68
N MET A 118 29.67 18.89 -16.82
CA MET A 118 30.62 18.60 -17.92
C MET A 118 31.08 19.87 -18.63
N ALA A 119 30.22 20.87 -18.78
CA ALA A 119 30.55 22.16 -19.39
C ALA A 119 31.38 23.08 -18.48
N GLY A 120 31.34 22.89 -17.15
CA GLY A 120 32.17 23.63 -16.19
C GLY A 120 33.53 22.99 -15.89
N MET A 121 33.87 21.89 -16.58
CA MET A 121 35.14 21.16 -16.44
C MET A 121 36.07 21.32 -17.67
N LEU A 122 35.71 22.23 -18.58
CA LEU A 122 36.48 22.72 -19.73
C LEU A 122 36.87 24.18 -19.50
#